data_AF-A0A947TSY1-F1
#
_entry.id   AF-A0A947TSY1-F1
#
_cell.length_a   1.000
_cell.length_b   1.000
_cell.length_c   1.000
_cell.angle_alpha   90.00
_cell.angle_beta   90.00
_cell.angle_gamma   90.00
#
_symmetry.space_group_name_H-M   'P 1'
#
loop_
_entity.id
_entity.type
_entity.pdbx_description
1 polymer ?
#
loop_
_entity_poly.entity_id
_entity_poly.type
_entity_poly.pdbx_seq_one_letter_code
_entity_poly.pdbx_strand_id
1 'polypeptide(L)'
;MIYIVEIPHQKRPHAWFAFSREDFVLKVRATHGPKVDGDAAENEFDACVAALAHELKDYRVHLSDELAIGALQSDPLYDKYDGFYAHMALREQLVAMDALEDDL
;
A
#
# COMPACT_ATOMS: atom_id res chain seq x y z
N MET A 1 -10.40 4.31 -4.94
CA MET A 1 -8.98 4.47 -5.37
C MET A 1 -8.17 3.25 -4.93
N ILE A 2 -6.90 3.11 -5.30
CA ILE A 2 -6.02 2.04 -4.78
C ILE A 2 -5.15 2.60 -3.65
N TYR A 3 -5.08 1.90 -2.51
CA TYR A 3 -4.23 2.28 -1.38
C TYR A 3 -3.16 1.25 -1.12
N ILE A 4 -1.96 1.72 -0.85
CA ILE A 4 -0.78 0.90 -0.61
C ILE A 4 -0.26 1.26 0.77
N VAL A 5 -0.04 0.25 1.60
CA VAL A 5 0.62 0.39 2.90
C VAL A 5 1.94 -0.37 2.83
N GLU A 6 3.03 0.34 3.06
CA GLU A 6 4.37 -0.23 3.03
C GLU A 6 4.95 -0.26 4.44
N ILE A 7 5.41 -1.45 4.86
CA ILE A 7 6.15 -1.63 6.12
C ILE A 7 7.59 -1.98 5.77
N PRO A 8 8.49 -0.99 5.71
CA PRO A 8 9.91 -1.23 5.42
C PRO A 8 10.66 -1.82 6.63
N HIS A 9 11.79 -2.47 6.39
CA HIS A 9 12.59 -3.11 7.45
C HIS A 9 13.19 -2.15 8.48
N GLN A 10 13.53 -0.92 8.10
CA GLN A 10 14.28 0.02 8.95
C GLN A 10 13.72 1.46 8.94
N LYS A 11 12.49 1.65 8.45
CA LYS A 11 11.82 2.97 8.43
C LYS A 11 10.40 2.84 9.02
N ARG A 12 9.75 3.98 9.26
CA ARG A 12 8.34 3.98 9.67
C ARG A 12 7.46 3.47 8.51
N PRO A 13 6.39 2.72 8.82
CA PRO A 13 5.35 2.45 7.84
C PRO A 13 4.83 3.74 7.22
N HIS A 14 4.46 3.66 5.96
CA HIS A 14 3.81 4.77 5.27
C HIS A 14 2.75 4.24 4.31
N ALA A 15 1.80 5.09 3.96
CA ALA A 15 0.77 4.77 2.99
C ALA A 15 0.74 5.82 1.88
N TRP A 16 0.35 5.38 0.70
CA TRP A 16 0.16 6.22 -0.46
C TRP A 16 -0.95 5.63 -1.33
N PHE A 17 -1.36 6.37 -2.35
CA PHE A 17 -2.49 5.98 -3.19
C PHE A 17 -2.16 6.04 -4.68
N ALA A 18 -2.91 5.27 -5.46
CA ALA A 18 -2.95 5.35 -6.90
C ALA A 18 -4.39 5.48 -7.41
N PHE A 19 -4.60 6.25 -8.46
CA PHE A 19 -5.93 6.42 -9.06
C PHE A 19 -6.37 5.19 -9.85
N SER A 20 -5.42 4.50 -10.47
CA SER A 20 -5.65 3.30 -11.29
C SER A 20 -4.46 2.34 -11.16
N ARG A 21 -4.62 1.14 -11.73
CA ARG A 21 -3.52 0.17 -11.82
C ARG A 21 -2.33 0.70 -12.62
N GLU A 22 -2.57 1.55 -13.63
CA GLU A 22 -1.51 2.16 -14.44
C GLU A 22 -0.75 3.21 -13.64
N ASP A 23 -1.46 4.07 -12.89
CA ASP A 23 -0.84 5.05 -11.98
C ASP A 23 -0.01 4.36 -10.89
N PHE A 24 -0.50 3.22 -10.38
CA PHE A 24 0.25 2.38 -9.45
C PHE A 24 1.57 1.91 -10.07
N VAL A 25 1.53 1.31 -11.27
CA VAL A 25 2.74 0.82 -11.96
C VAL A 25 3.74 1.95 -12.19
N LEU A 26 3.27 3.13 -12.61
CA LEU A 26 4.12 4.30 -12.84
C LEU A 26 4.80 4.77 -11.53
N LYS A 27 4.05 4.85 -10.43
CA LYS A 27 4.59 5.25 -9.12
C LYS A 27 5.60 4.25 -8.56
N VAL A 28 5.32 2.94 -8.66
CA VAL A 28 6.27 1.91 -8.22
C VAL A 28 7.57 1.99 -9.02
N ARG A 29 7.50 2.14 -10.35
CA ARG A 29 8.69 2.29 -11.20
C ARG A 29 9.50 3.54 -10.85
N ALA A 30 8.85 4.64 -10.49
CA ALA A 30 9.53 5.87 -10.10
C ALA A 30 10.25 5.75 -8.74
N THR A 31 9.70 4.97 -7.80
CA THR A 31 10.20 4.91 -6.41
C THR A 31 11.13 3.71 -6.16
N HIS A 32 10.85 2.55 -6.75
CA HIS A 32 11.59 1.29 -6.54
C HIS A 32 12.52 0.93 -7.72
N GLY A 33 12.49 1.73 -8.79
CA GLY A 33 13.32 1.57 -9.97
C GLY A 33 12.82 0.49 -10.94
N PRO A 34 13.44 0.39 -12.13
CA PRO A 34 13.07 -0.59 -13.13
C PRO A 34 13.66 -1.96 -12.78
N LYS A 35 13.07 -2.68 -11.83
CA LYS A 35 13.35 -4.11 -11.67
C LYS A 35 12.19 -4.91 -12.23
N VAL A 36 12.35 -5.32 -13.47
CA VAL A 36 11.54 -6.37 -14.08
C VAL A 36 12.52 -7.28 -14.79
N ASP A 37 13.10 -8.23 -14.04
CA ASP A 37 13.47 -9.50 -14.67
C ASP A 37 12.14 -10.19 -14.98
N GLY A 38 11.75 -10.14 -16.26
CA GLY A 38 10.40 -10.37 -16.76
C GLY A 38 9.99 -11.83 -16.81
N ASP A 39 10.08 -12.55 -15.71
CA ASP A 39 9.77 -13.99 -15.67
C ASP A 39 8.92 -14.30 -14.42
N ALA A 40 7.59 -14.07 -14.50
CA ALA A 40 6.53 -14.84 -13.80
C ALA A 40 5.19 -14.10 -13.58
N ALA A 41 5.09 -12.78 -13.75
CA ALA A 41 3.83 -12.07 -13.51
C ALA A 41 2.99 -11.95 -14.81
N GLU A 42 1.76 -12.45 -14.78
CA GLU A 42 0.83 -12.42 -15.94
C GLU A 42 0.41 -10.99 -16.33
N ASN A 43 0.67 -9.99 -15.46
CA ASN A 43 0.39 -8.56 -15.70
C ASN A 43 1.41 -7.65 -14.99
N GLU A 44 1.72 -6.49 -15.55
CA GLU A 44 2.64 -5.48 -14.99
C GLU A 44 2.27 -5.06 -13.56
N PHE A 45 0.97 -5.01 -13.25
CA PHE A 45 0.50 -4.71 -11.90
C PHE A 45 1.01 -5.74 -10.89
N ASP A 46 0.86 -7.03 -11.19
CA ASP A 46 1.30 -8.11 -10.30
C ASP A 46 2.82 -8.16 -10.18
N ALA A 47 3.54 -7.82 -11.26
CA ALA A 47 5.00 -7.66 -11.23
C ALA A 47 5.42 -6.55 -10.26
N CYS A 48 4.76 -5.40 -10.29
CA CYS A 48 5.01 -4.29 -9.37
C CYS A 48 4.65 -4.64 -7.92
N VAL A 49 3.55 -5.37 -7.69
CA VAL A 49 3.20 -5.88 -6.36
C VAL A 49 4.27 -6.84 -5.83
N ALA A 50 4.76 -7.75 -6.68
CA ALA A 50 5.84 -8.67 -6.31
C ALA A 50 7.16 -7.93 -6.00
N ALA A 51 7.47 -6.86 -6.75
CA ALA A 51 8.64 -6.03 -6.49
C ALA A 51 8.55 -5.34 -5.12
N LEU A 52 7.39 -4.76 -4.77
CA LEU A 52 7.14 -4.19 -3.43
C LEU A 52 7.31 -5.25 -2.34
N ALA A 53 6.72 -6.43 -2.53
CA ALA A 53 6.80 -7.54 -1.57
C ALA A 53 8.23 -7.98 -1.26
N HIS A 54 9.14 -7.87 -2.24
CA HIS A 54 10.53 -8.29 -2.09
C HIS A 54 11.37 -7.31 -1.24
N GLU A 55 11.06 -6.02 -1.27
CA GLU A 55 11.86 -4.98 -0.58
C GLU A 55 11.33 -4.60 0.81
N LEU A 56 10.09 -4.99 1.10
CA LEU A 56 9.37 -4.64 2.32
C LEU A 56 9.31 -5.80 3.31
N LYS A 57 9.22 -5.47 4.61
CA LYS A 57 8.98 -6.44 5.66
C LYS A 57 7.57 -7.01 5.57
N ASP A 58 6.60 -6.16 5.25
CA ASP A 58 5.19 -6.51 5.04
C ASP A 58 4.54 -5.40 4.20
N TYR A 59 3.39 -5.68 3.60
CA TYR A 59 2.67 -4.70 2.78
C TYR A 59 1.18 -5.05 2.65
N ARG A 60 0.39 -4.05 2.25
CA ARG A 60 -1.00 -4.22 1.82
C ARG A 60 -1.31 -3.40 0.58
N VAL A 61 -2.13 -3.97 -0.29
CA VAL A 61 -2.69 -3.29 -1.46
C VAL A 61 -4.21 -3.45 -1.42
N HIS A 62 -4.92 -2.34 -1.26
CA HIS A 62 -6.37 -2.29 -1.21
C HIS A 62 -6.88 -1.65 -2.51
N LEU A 63 -7.69 -2.38 -3.28
CA LEU A 63 -8.08 -1.96 -4.62
C LEU A 63 -9.26 -0.97 -4.65
N SER A 64 -9.83 -0.64 -3.50
CA SER A 64 -10.92 0.32 -3.37
C SER A 64 -10.90 1.00 -2.01
N ASP A 65 -11.67 2.08 -1.88
CA ASP A 65 -11.84 2.83 -0.63
C ASP A 65 -12.49 1.92 0.43
N GLU A 66 -13.50 1.12 0.06
CA GLU A 66 -14.20 0.21 0.97
C GLU A 66 -13.28 -0.88 1.53
N LEU A 67 -12.40 -1.44 0.70
CA LEU A 67 -11.43 -2.44 1.15
C LEU A 67 -10.37 -1.84 2.09
N ALA A 68 -9.94 -0.60 1.83
CA ALA A 68 -8.98 0.10 2.66
C ALA A 68 -9.59 0.47 4.03
N ILE A 69 -10.83 1.00 4.03
CA ILE A 69 -11.57 1.33 5.25
C ILE A 69 -11.85 0.06 6.07
N GLY A 70 -12.30 -1.01 5.42
CA GLY A 70 -12.54 -2.29 6.08
C GLY A 70 -11.28 -2.90 6.70
N ALA A 71 -10.11 -2.69 6.08
CA ALA A 71 -8.84 -3.16 6.59
C ALA A 71 -8.47 -2.51 7.93
N LEU A 72 -8.72 -1.20 8.11
CA LEU A 72 -8.46 -0.52 9.39
C LEU A 72 -9.20 -1.19 10.57
N GLN A 73 -10.37 -1.77 10.32
CA GLN A 73 -11.20 -2.38 11.35
C GLN A 73 -10.86 -3.85 11.63
N SER A 74 -10.22 -4.55 10.69
CA SER A 74 -10.21 -6.02 10.69
C SER A 74 -8.91 -6.69 10.24
N ASP A 75 -7.96 -5.96 9.66
CA ASP A 75 -6.70 -6.56 9.21
C ASP A 75 -5.77 -6.85 10.40
N PRO A 76 -5.44 -8.13 10.68
CA PRO A 76 -4.58 -8.50 11.80
C PRO A 76 -3.16 -7.95 11.69
N LEU A 77 -2.76 -7.41 10.53
CA LEU A 77 -1.50 -6.69 10.36
C LEU A 77 -1.43 -5.48 11.29
N TYR A 78 -2.54 -4.80 11.53
CA TYR A 78 -2.60 -3.59 12.34
C TYR A 78 -2.55 -3.87 13.85
N ASP A 79 -2.86 -5.08 14.27
CA ASP A 79 -2.81 -5.51 15.68
C ASP A 79 -1.37 -5.80 16.18
N LYS A 80 -0.40 -5.87 15.26
CA LYS A 80 1.01 -6.17 15.59
C LYS A 80 1.73 -4.92 16.12
N TYR A 81 2.91 -5.11 16.73
CA TYR A 81 3.72 -4.02 17.29
C TYR A 81 4.02 -2.89 16.28
N ASP A 82 4.35 -3.24 15.04
CA ASP A 82 4.55 -2.25 13.95
C ASP A 82 3.23 -1.87 13.24
N GLY A 83 2.15 -2.58 13.57
CA GLY A 83 0.83 -2.44 12.95
C GLY A 83 0.15 -1.12 13.29
N PHE A 84 0.39 -0.56 14.48
CA PHE A 84 -0.18 0.73 14.87
C PHE A 84 0.23 1.87 13.91
N TYR A 85 1.51 1.97 13.56
CA TYR A 85 1.97 3.00 12.64
C TYR A 85 1.48 2.78 11.21
N ALA A 86 1.36 1.52 10.78
CA ALA A 86 0.80 1.17 9.48
C ALA A 86 -0.71 1.53 9.41
N HIS A 87 -1.45 1.30 10.49
CA HIS A 87 -2.85 1.68 10.63
C HIS A 87 -3.02 3.20 10.54
N MET A 88 -2.21 3.95 11.32
CA MET A 88 -2.24 5.42 11.29
C MET A 88 -1.91 5.96 9.90
N ALA A 89 -0.88 5.43 9.24
CA ALA A 89 -0.51 5.86 7.90
C ALA A 89 -1.67 5.65 6.89
N LEU A 90 -2.35 4.51 6.93
CA LEU A 90 -3.50 4.27 6.06
C LEU A 90 -4.67 5.20 6.39
N ARG A 91 -4.98 5.42 7.68
CA ARG A 91 -6.04 6.35 8.10
C ARG A 91 -5.78 7.76 7.59
N GLU A 92 -4.58 8.28 7.84
CA GLU A 92 -4.16 9.63 7.39
C GLU A 92 -4.28 9.76 5.87
N GLN A 93 -3.88 8.72 5.13
CA GLN A 93 -4.00 8.71 3.68
C GLN A 93 -5.47 8.68 3.21
N LEU A 94 -6.35 7.92 3.86
CA LEU A 94 -7.78 7.89 3.54
C LEU A 94 -8.46 9.23 3.83
N VAL A 95 -8.10 9.87 4.95
CA VAL A 95 -8.56 11.23 5.29
C VAL A 95 -8.07 12.24 4.25
N ALA A 96 -6.80 12.20 3.87
CA ALA A 96 -6.23 13.10 2.87
C ALA A 96 -6.91 12.96 1.49
N MET A 97 -7.48 11.80 1.19
CA MET A 97 -8.21 11.53 -0.05
C MET A 97 -9.72 11.72 0.07
N ASP A 98 -10.21 12.25 1.19
CA ASP A 98 -11.64 12.45 1.48
C ASP A 98 -12.46 11.14 1.41
N ALA A 99 -11.79 10.00 1.64
CA ALA A 99 -12.40 8.67 1.65
C ALA A 99 -12.85 8.24 3.05
N LEU A 100 -12.26 8.83 4.09
CA LEU A 100 -12.63 8.64 5.48
C LEU A 100 -12.74 10.01 6.16
N GLU A 101 -13.76 10.21 6.98
CA GLU A 101 -13.92 11.45 7.74
C GLU A 101 -12.84 11.57 8.82
N ASP A 102 -12.29 12.77 8.99
CA ASP A 102 -11.42 13.07 10.13
C ASP A 102 -12.30 13.42 11.34
N ASP A 103 -12.81 12.39 12.02
CA ASP A 103 -13.39 12.60 13.35
C ASP A 103 -12.23 12.93 14.31
N LEU A 104 -12.11 14.23 14.60
CA LEU A 104 -11.08 14.91 15.39
C LEU A 104 -11.52 15.10 16.84
#